data_AF-A0AAV5FXL4-F1
#
_entry.id   AF-A0AAV5FXL4-F1
#
_cell.length_a   1.000
_cell.length_b   1.000
_cell.length_c   1.000
_cell.angle_alpha   90.00
_cell.angle_beta   90.00
_cell.angle_gamma   90.00
#
_symmetry.space_group_name_H-M   'P 1'
#
loop_
_entity.id
_entity.type
_entity.pdbx_description
1 polymer ?
#
loop_
_entity_poly.entity_id
_entity_poly.type
_entity_poly.pdbx_seq_one_letter_code
_entity_poly.pdbx_strand_id
1 'polypeptide(L)'
;MQVIGRSMGNIVKSLDSSLATGNLQKMSETMDQFERQFVNMEMQAEFMEGAMVGSTSLSTPETEVNSLMQQVADEYGLEISVGLPKAPGTPSLRPRIRRRVKTI
;
A
#
# COMPACT_ATOMS: atom_id res chain seq x y z
N MET A 1 -7.26 16.30 -5.47
CA MET A 1 -6.11 15.76 -6.26
C MET A 1 -5.69 16.63 -7.44
N GLN A 2 -6.56 17.08 -8.36
CA GLN A 2 -6.12 17.81 -9.57
C GLN A 2 -5.43 19.18 -9.33
N VAL A 3 -5.75 19.86 -8.21
CA VAL A 3 -5.14 21.15 -7.85
C VAL A 3 -3.66 20.97 -7.48
N ILE A 4 -3.34 19.91 -6.73
CA ILE A 4 -1.97 19.59 -6.28
C ILE A 4 -1.08 19.24 -7.49
N GLY A 5 -1.58 18.41 -8.42
CA GLY A 5 -0.84 18.06 -9.63
C GLY A 5 -0.52 19.27 -10.51
N ARG A 6 -1.44 20.24 -10.60
CA ARG A 6 -1.20 21.52 -11.30
C ARG A 6 -0.16 22.39 -10.59
N SER A 7 -0.24 22.50 -9.26
CA SER A 7 0.72 23.26 -8.46
C SER A 7 2.13 22.68 -8.54
N MET A 8 2.27 21.36 -8.43
CA MET A 8 3.55 20.64 -8.60
C MET A 8 4.13 20.86 -10.00
N GLY A 9 3.30 20.77 -11.05
CA GLY A 9 3.75 21.03 -12.42
C GLY A 9 4.28 22.46 -12.62
N ASN A 10 3.71 23.45 -11.92
CA ASN A 10 4.19 24.83 -11.98
C ASN A 10 5.50 25.06 -11.21
N ILE A 11 5.65 24.43 -10.04
CA ILE A 11 6.88 24.48 -9.23
C ILE A 11 8.05 23.86 -9.99
N VAL A 12 7.85 22.70 -10.63
CA VAL A 12 8.89 22.04 -11.44
C VAL A 12 9.33 22.92 -12.63
N LYS A 13 8.39 23.59 -13.31
CA LYS A 13 8.72 24.54 -14.38
C LYS A 13 9.48 25.76 -13.87
N SER A 14 9.12 26.29 -12.70
CA SER A 14 9.84 27.39 -12.05
C SER A 14 11.27 26.98 -11.68
N LEU A 15 11.44 25.74 -11.21
CA LEU A 15 12.74 25.19 -10.86
C LEU A 15 13.64 25.05 -12.11
N ASP A 16 13.10 24.48 -13.19
CA ASP A 16 13.79 24.33 -14.47
C ASP A 16 14.23 25.67 -15.05
N SER A 17 13.34 26.68 -15.03
CA SER A 17 13.67 28.04 -15.44
C SER A 17 14.74 28.70 -14.55
N SER A 18 14.76 28.40 -13.25
CA SER A 18 15.74 28.95 -12.30
C SER A 18 17.11 28.29 -12.46
N LEU A 19 17.14 26.99 -12.74
CA LEU A 19 18.35 26.24 -13.08
C LEU A 19 18.97 26.73 -14.40
N ALA A 20 18.15 26.95 -15.42
CA ALA A 20 18.60 27.46 -16.72
C ALA A 20 19.23 28.87 -16.63
N THR A 21 18.76 29.69 -15.69
CA THR A 21 19.23 31.06 -15.48
C THR A 21 20.33 31.17 -14.42
N GLY A 22 20.67 30.06 -13.74
CA GLY A 22 21.64 30.06 -12.63
C GLY A 22 21.17 30.89 -11.42
N ASN A 23 19.88 31.16 -11.31
CA ASN A 23 19.33 32.00 -10.24
C ASN A 23 19.10 31.14 -8.98
N LEU A 24 20.16 31.02 -8.17
CA LEU A 24 20.14 30.24 -6.94
C LEU A 24 19.11 30.75 -5.92
N GLN A 25 18.80 32.04 -5.91
CA GLN A 25 17.79 32.60 -5.01
C GLN A 25 16.39 32.14 -5.38
N LYS A 26 16.02 32.22 -6.67
CA LYS A 26 14.75 31.66 -7.15
C LYS A 26 14.69 30.14 -7.01
N MET A 27 15.82 29.45 -7.14
CA MET A 27 15.89 28.01 -6.86
C MET A 27 15.55 27.71 -5.40
N SER A 28 16.14 28.43 -4.45
CA SER A 28 15.83 28.30 -3.02
C SER A 28 14.34 28.57 -2.74
N GLU A 29 13.81 29.68 -3.26
CA GLU A 29 12.39 30.03 -3.08
C GLU A 29 11.43 29.01 -3.70
N THR A 30 11.82 28.40 -4.82
CA THR A 30 11.03 27.35 -5.47
C THR A 30 11.11 26.03 -4.70
N MET A 31 12.26 25.71 -4.09
CA MET A 31 12.40 24.54 -3.22
C MET A 31 11.59 24.69 -1.93
N ASP A 32 11.58 25.87 -1.30
CA ASP A 32 10.72 26.13 -0.14
C ASP A 32 9.24 25.92 -0.46
N GLN A 33 8.81 26.29 -1.67
CA GLN A 33 7.45 26.03 -2.15
C GLN A 33 7.19 24.55 -2.43
N PHE A 34 8.17 23.84 -2.97
CA PHE A 34 8.10 22.39 -3.17
C PHE A 34 7.90 21.67 -1.83
N GLU A 35 8.72 21.97 -0.82
CA GLU A 35 8.62 21.39 0.52
C GLU A 35 7.25 21.62 1.15
N ARG A 36 6.74 22.87 1.11
CA ARG A 36 5.41 23.19 1.66
C ARG A 36 4.30 22.36 0.99
N GLN A 37 4.36 22.23 -0.32
CA GLN A 37 3.35 21.47 -1.06
C GLN A 37 3.50 19.95 -0.85
N PHE A 38 4.73 19.47 -0.66
CA PHE A 38 5.00 18.07 -0.35
C PHE A 38 4.50 17.69 1.06
N VAL A 39 4.82 18.49 2.07
CA VAL A 39 4.34 18.29 3.46
C VAL A 39 2.81 18.38 3.55
N ASN A 40 2.19 19.33 2.84
CA ASN A 40 0.72 19.39 2.78
C ASN A 40 0.11 18.14 2.13
N MET A 41 0.80 17.55 1.14
CA MET A 41 0.34 16.33 0.50
C MET A 41 0.46 15.13 1.43
N GLU A 42 1.56 15.03 2.19
CA GLU A 42 1.75 14.00 3.21
C GLU A 42 0.72 14.13 4.33
N MET A 43 0.50 15.34 4.87
CA MET A 43 -0.53 15.58 5.88
C MET A 43 -1.92 15.21 5.36
N GLN A 44 -2.25 15.54 4.12
CA GLN A 44 -3.53 15.17 3.52
C GLN A 44 -3.64 13.66 3.28
N ALA A 45 -2.56 12.99 2.89
CA ALA A 45 -2.52 11.54 2.73
C ALA A 45 -2.69 10.85 4.09
N GLU A 46 -2.01 11.31 5.13
CA GLU A 46 -2.12 10.80 6.50
C GLU A 46 -3.53 11.04 7.07
N PHE A 47 -4.10 12.23 6.88
CA PHE A 47 -5.47 12.53 7.31
C PHE A 47 -6.48 11.68 6.53
N MET A 48 -6.27 11.51 5.22
CA MET A 48 -7.13 10.68 4.38
C MET A 48 -6.98 9.20 4.75
N GLU A 49 -5.78 8.73 5.09
CA GLU A 49 -5.53 7.37 5.59
C GLU A 49 -6.23 7.16 6.94
N GLY A 50 -6.09 8.07 7.89
CA GLY A 50 -6.79 8.01 9.18
C GLY A 50 -8.32 8.05 9.03
N ALA A 51 -8.84 8.94 8.18
CA ALA A 51 -10.27 9.03 7.90
C ALA A 51 -10.79 7.82 7.11
N MET A 52 -10.01 7.29 6.16
CA MET A 52 -10.34 6.08 5.42
C MET A 52 -10.29 4.85 6.31
N VAL A 53 -9.32 4.72 7.20
CA VAL A 53 -9.27 3.63 8.20
C VAL A 53 -10.48 3.73 9.11
N GLY A 54 -10.80 4.91 9.65
CA GLY A 54 -12.02 5.09 10.46
C GLY A 54 -13.32 4.78 9.71
N SER A 55 -13.45 5.25 8.47
CA SER A 55 -14.64 5.02 7.64
C SER A 55 -14.73 3.58 7.12
N THR A 56 -13.60 2.94 6.82
CA THR A 56 -13.52 1.55 6.36
C THR A 56 -13.75 0.61 7.53
N SER A 57 -13.23 0.88 8.73
CA SER A 57 -13.58 0.12 9.94
C SER A 57 -15.09 0.14 10.21
N LEU A 58 -15.78 1.23 9.89
CA LEU A 58 -17.23 1.33 10.04
C LEU A 58 -18.01 0.62 8.92
N SER A 59 -17.50 0.62 7.69
CA SER A 59 -18.18 0.06 6.51
C SER A 59 -17.78 -1.39 6.22
N THR A 60 -16.69 -1.85 6.81
CA THR A 60 -16.09 -3.18 6.65
C THR A 60 -15.56 -3.62 8.01
N PRO A 61 -16.46 -4.07 8.91
CA PRO A 61 -16.07 -4.52 10.24
C PRO A 61 -15.09 -5.68 10.14
N GLU A 62 -14.03 -5.68 10.98
CA GLU A 62 -13.06 -6.79 10.99
C GLU A 62 -13.72 -8.15 11.22
N THR A 63 -14.80 -8.19 12.02
CA THR A 63 -15.58 -9.41 12.26
C THR A 63 -16.23 -9.96 11.00
N GLU A 64 -16.72 -9.10 10.11
CA GLU A 64 -17.33 -9.50 8.84
C GLU A 64 -16.26 -10.01 7.86
N VAL A 65 -15.09 -9.37 7.82
CA VAL A 65 -13.94 -9.82 7.02
C VAL A 65 -13.41 -11.16 7.51
N ASN A 66 -13.26 -11.34 8.83
CA ASN A 66 -12.81 -12.59 9.43
C ASN A 66 -13.81 -13.73 9.19
N SER A 67 -15.11 -13.45 9.26
CA SER A 67 -16.15 -14.43 8.94
C SER A 67 -16.11 -14.83 7.46
N LEU A 68 -15.95 -13.88 6.54
CA LEU A 68 -15.84 -14.16 5.11
C LEU A 68 -14.56 -14.95 4.79
N MET A 69 -13.44 -14.60 5.42
CA MET A 69 -12.17 -15.33 5.29
C MET A 69 -12.33 -16.78 5.75
N GLN A 70 -13.01 -17.03 6.88
CA GLN A 70 -13.29 -18.37 7.38
C GLN A 70 -14.21 -19.17 6.42
N GLN A 71 -15.26 -18.53 5.88
CA GLN A 71 -16.15 -19.18 4.92
C GLN A 71 -15.43 -19.58 3.63
N VAL A 72 -14.60 -18.70 3.08
CA VAL A 72 -13.77 -19.01 1.90
C VAL A 72 -12.70 -20.06 2.24
N ALA A 73 -12.13 -20.02 3.44
CA ALA A 73 -11.17 -21.01 3.90
C ALA A 73 -11.78 -22.41 3.98
N ASP A 74 -12.96 -22.53 4.58
CA ASP A 74 -13.71 -23.77 4.70
C ASP A 74 -14.15 -24.28 3.31
N GLU A 75 -14.56 -23.38 2.41
CA GLU A 75 -14.95 -23.71 1.03
C GLU A 75 -13.78 -24.25 0.18
N TYR A 76 -12.57 -23.76 0.41
CA TYR A 76 -11.36 -24.21 -0.28
C TYR A 76 -10.55 -25.25 0.52
N GLY A 77 -11.03 -25.69 1.68
CA GLY A 77 -10.36 -26.67 2.55
C GLY A 77 -8.99 -26.19 3.07
N LEU A 78 -8.80 -24.87 3.17
CA LEU A 78 -7.60 -24.24 3.73
C LEU A 78 -7.86 -23.99 5.21
N GLU A 79 -7.16 -24.68 6.13
CA GLU A 79 -7.25 -24.32 7.54
C GLU A 79 -6.56 -22.95 7.77
N ILE A 80 -7.34 -21.88 7.83
CA ILE A 80 -6.86 -20.58 8.31
C ILE A 80 -6.65 -20.72 9.81
N SER A 81 -5.41 -21.00 10.21
CA SER A 81 -4.99 -20.78 11.59
C SER A 81 -5.01 -19.26 11.83
N VAL A 82 -6.11 -18.78 12.42
CA VAL A 82 -6.28 -17.39 12.85
C VAL A 82 -5.19 -17.06 13.87
N GLY A 83 -4.10 -16.53 13.35
CA GLY A 83 -2.83 -16.28 14.04
C GLY A 83 -1.82 -15.75 13.04
N LEU A 84 -2.02 -14.52 12.55
CA LEU A 84 -0.92 -13.75 11.96
C LEU A 84 0.18 -13.64 13.04
N PRO A 85 1.49 -13.92 12.81
CA PRO A 85 2.20 -14.12 11.54
C PRO A 85 3.02 -15.44 11.45
N LYS A 86 3.13 -16.04 10.26
CA LYS A 86 4.43 -16.54 9.74
C LYS A 86 4.40 -16.81 8.23
N ALA A 87 4.92 -15.85 7.46
CA ALA A 87 5.77 -16.17 6.31
C ALA A 87 7.22 -16.25 6.83
N PRO A 88 8.20 -16.94 6.20
CA PRO A 88 8.16 -17.92 5.11
C PRO A 88 8.64 -19.30 5.60
N GLY A 89 8.00 -20.38 5.15
CA GLY A 89 8.46 -21.73 5.50
C GLY A 89 7.38 -22.78 5.37
N THR A 90 6.72 -22.86 4.23
CA THR A 90 5.94 -24.04 3.86
C THR A 90 6.89 -25.10 3.30
N PRO A 91 7.06 -26.24 4.00
CA PRO A 91 7.09 -27.50 3.30
C PRO A 91 5.99 -28.37 3.87
N SER A 92 4.80 -28.30 3.27
CA SER A 92 3.83 -29.39 3.41
C SER A 92 3.00 -29.51 2.14
N LEU A 93 3.69 -29.92 1.08
CA LEU A 93 3.15 -30.66 -0.05
C LEU A 93 3.98 -31.96 -0.02
N ARG A 94 3.44 -33.19 0.01
CA ARG A 94 2.23 -33.73 -0.62
C ARG A 94 2.10 -35.22 -0.21
N PRO A 95 1.11 -36.01 -0.72
CA PRO A 95 0.39 -37.02 0.04
C PRO A 95 0.98 -38.44 -0.05
N ARG A 96 0.61 -39.29 0.91
CA ARG A 96 0.87 -40.73 0.91
C ARG A 96 0.16 -41.42 -0.25
N ILE A 97 0.91 -41.82 -1.29
CA ILE A 97 0.44 -42.82 -2.27
C ILE A 97 0.98 -44.18 -1.83
N ARG A 98 0.06 -45.11 -1.54
CA ARG A 98 0.34 -46.50 -1.17
C ARG A 98 -0.03 -47.41 -2.35
N ARG A 99 0.80 -48.45 -2.57
CA ARG A 99 0.60 -49.68 -3.40
C ARG A 99 0.92 -49.53 -4.90
N ARG A 100 1.52 -50.49 -5.62
CA ARG A 100 1.90 -51.92 -5.39
C ARG A 100 2.90 -52.34 -6.50
N VAL A 101 3.93 -53.13 -6.13
CA VAL A 101 4.51 -54.33 -6.81
C VAL A 101 4.71 -54.36 -8.35
N LYS A 102 5.97 -54.54 -8.81
CA LYS A 102 6.53 -55.67 -9.63
C LYS A 102 8.00 -55.35 -10.00
N THR A 103 9.03 -56.08 -9.56
CA THR A 103 9.65 -57.28 -10.16
C THR A 103 10.03 -57.09 -11.64
N ILE A 104 11.29 -56.80 -11.94
CA ILE A 104 12.38 -57.65 -12.50
C ILE A 104 13.61 -56.76 -12.66
#